data_AF-A0A9D9IFY2-F1
#
_entry.id   AF-A0A9D9IFY2-F1
#
_cell.length_a   1.000
_cell.length_b   1.000
_cell.length_c   1.000
_cell.angle_alpha   90.00
_cell.angle_beta   90.00
_cell.angle_gamma   90.00
#
_symmetry.space_group_name_H-M   'P 1'
#
loop_
_entity.id
_entity.type
_entity.pdbx_description
1 polymer ?
#
loop_
_entity_poly.entity_id
_entity_poly.type
_entity_poly.pdbx_seq_one_letter_code
_entity_poly.pdbx_strand_id
1 'polypeptide(L)'
;MKIVKYISILAAVAGLSTACQELEEVRTLAPDQVVPPVLHSLPAEIAVTSENMGSTVTFAWDAADFGVGTQTNYSIEAAYNSDTVAVVTGVTGTSTEQTYEILNSVLSLAAEDGGLGVPTGTPTDVDFLVGATIGDTFGKYYSEGVTVK
;
A
#
# COMPACT_ATOMS: atom_id res chain seq x y z
N MET A 1 -10.79 72.39 -33.20
CA MET A 1 -11.80 71.63 -32.43
C MET A 1 -12.82 71.03 -33.39
N LYS A 2 -12.75 69.71 -33.69
CA LYS A 2 -13.81 68.92 -34.36
C LYS A 2 -13.43 67.42 -34.58
N ILE A 3 -12.72 66.79 -33.64
CA ILE A 3 -12.35 65.35 -33.75
C ILE A 3 -12.93 64.50 -32.59
N VAL A 4 -13.87 65.06 -31.82
CA VAL A 4 -14.56 64.33 -30.75
C VAL A 4 -15.74 63.54 -31.31
N LYS A 5 -15.48 62.52 -32.12
CA LYS A 5 -16.41 61.42 -32.46
C LYS A 5 -15.54 60.20 -32.75
N TYR A 6 -15.95 59.02 -32.26
CA TYR A 6 -15.26 57.71 -32.35
C TYR A 6 -14.31 57.35 -31.20
N ILE A 7 -14.58 57.82 -29.99
CA ILE A 7 -14.26 57.05 -28.78
C ILE A 7 -15.47 56.16 -28.51
N SER A 8 -15.40 54.89 -28.92
CA SER A 8 -16.14 53.72 -28.41
C SER A 8 -16.07 52.63 -29.47
N ILE A 9 -15.65 51.41 -29.09
CA ILE A 9 -15.58 50.19 -29.92
C ILE A 9 -14.26 50.03 -30.70
N LEU A 10 -13.15 49.84 -29.97
CA LEU A 10 -12.08 48.91 -30.38
C LEU A 10 -11.14 48.61 -29.19
N ALA A 11 -11.60 47.79 -28.25
CA ALA A 11 -10.75 47.17 -27.24
C ALA A 11 -11.22 45.72 -26.99
N ALA A 12 -11.45 45.01 -28.09
CA ALA A 12 -11.38 43.55 -28.08
C ALA A 12 -9.97 43.19 -28.53
N VAL A 13 -9.39 42.15 -27.94
CA VAL A 13 -8.05 41.61 -28.25
C VAL A 13 -6.89 42.35 -27.56
N ALA A 14 -6.92 42.36 -26.23
CA ALA A 14 -5.67 42.41 -25.46
C ALA A 14 -5.68 41.23 -24.48
N GLY A 15 -4.92 40.18 -24.82
CA GLY A 15 -4.36 39.28 -23.82
C GLY A 15 -5.22 38.12 -23.33
N LEU A 16 -6.00 37.45 -24.19
CA LEU A 16 -6.25 36.01 -24.01
C LEU A 16 -5.00 35.23 -24.44
N SER A 17 -3.87 35.54 -23.83
CA SER A 17 -2.74 34.64 -23.72
C SER A 17 -2.87 33.98 -22.35
N THR A 18 -3.95 33.20 -22.19
CA THR A 18 -3.88 32.02 -21.34
C THR A 18 -2.81 31.17 -21.99
N ALA A 19 -1.56 31.38 -21.58
CA ALA A 19 -0.57 30.34 -21.72
C ALA A 19 -1.27 29.08 -21.19
N CYS A 20 -1.49 28.11 -22.08
CA CYS A 20 -1.62 26.74 -21.66
C CYS A 20 -0.39 26.48 -20.81
N GLN A 21 -0.50 26.69 -19.49
CA GLN A 21 0.22 25.83 -18.60
C GLN A 21 -0.36 24.46 -18.95
N GLU A 22 0.33 23.71 -19.81
CA GLU A 22 0.27 22.27 -19.67
C GLU A 22 0.63 22.07 -18.20
N LEU A 23 -0.41 21.89 -17.39
CA LEU A 23 -0.26 21.54 -15.99
C LEU A 23 0.69 20.36 -16.05
N GLU A 24 1.87 20.50 -15.46
CA GLU A 24 2.84 19.41 -15.38
C GLU A 24 2.16 18.35 -14.51
N GLU A 25 1.38 17.49 -15.16
CA GLU A 25 0.65 16.43 -14.52
C GLU A 25 1.71 15.49 -13.98
N VAL A 26 1.86 15.47 -12.66
CA VAL A 26 2.63 14.45 -11.98
C VAL A 26 1.92 13.13 -12.25
N ARG A 27 2.41 12.41 -13.27
CA ARG A 27 1.86 11.13 -13.69
C ARG A 27 2.58 10.03 -12.95
N THR A 28 1.80 9.18 -12.29
CA THR A 28 2.27 7.91 -11.74
C THR A 28 2.76 7.02 -12.88
N LEU A 29 3.61 6.04 -12.53
CA LEU A 29 3.94 4.95 -13.45
C LEU A 29 2.66 4.27 -13.95
N ALA A 30 2.70 3.81 -15.19
CA ALA A 30 1.68 2.90 -15.68
C ALA A 30 1.67 1.63 -14.81
N PRO A 31 0.53 0.93 -14.67
CA PRO A 31 0.42 -0.21 -13.77
C PRO A 31 1.48 -1.30 -13.96
N ASP A 32 1.92 -1.53 -15.20
CA ASP A 32 2.95 -2.51 -15.56
C ASP A 32 4.39 -2.04 -15.27
N GLN A 33 4.58 -0.78 -14.91
CA GLN A 33 5.87 -0.16 -14.62
C GLN A 33 6.09 0.05 -13.11
N VAL A 34 5.06 -0.16 -12.27
CA VAL A 34 5.18 -0.06 -10.81
C VAL A 34 6.14 -1.13 -10.30
N VAL A 35 7.13 -0.73 -9.49
CA VAL A 35 7.98 -1.68 -8.77
C VAL A 35 7.27 -2.06 -7.47
N PRO A 36 6.90 -3.34 -7.27
CA PRO A 36 6.23 -3.77 -6.04
C PRO A 36 7.16 -3.65 -4.83
N PRO A 37 6.60 -3.63 -3.60
CA PRO A 37 7.42 -3.71 -2.40
C PRO A 37 8.12 -5.07 -2.33
N VAL A 38 9.23 -5.17 -1.59
CA VAL A 38 9.95 -6.43 -1.38
C VAL A 38 9.99 -6.75 0.09
N LEU A 39 9.21 -7.74 0.52
CA LEU A 39 9.25 -8.22 1.91
C LEU A 39 10.60 -8.87 2.19
N HIS A 40 11.26 -8.44 3.27
CA HIS A 40 12.50 -9.04 3.71
C HIS A 40 12.25 -10.42 4.33
N SER A 41 13.31 -11.22 4.44
CA SER A 41 13.23 -12.55 5.03
C SER A 41 12.71 -12.49 6.46
N LEU A 42 11.70 -13.30 6.75
CA LEU A 42 11.18 -13.53 8.09
C LEU A 42 11.93 -14.71 8.75
N PRO A 43 11.80 -14.89 10.08
CA PRO A 43 12.19 -16.14 10.72
C PRO A 43 11.55 -17.34 10.00
N ALA A 44 12.27 -18.44 9.88
CA ALA A 44 11.77 -19.65 9.22
C ALA A 44 10.56 -20.27 9.93
N GLU A 45 10.41 -20.00 11.24
CA GLU A 45 9.34 -20.53 12.09
C GLU A 45 8.88 -19.43 13.07
N ILE A 46 7.57 -19.28 13.22
CA ILE A 46 6.92 -18.45 14.24
C ILE A 46 6.07 -19.36 15.12
N ALA A 47 6.71 -19.93 16.14
CA ALA A 47 6.03 -20.75 17.14
C ALA A 47 5.36 -19.86 18.21
N VAL A 48 4.04 -19.72 18.12
CA VAL A 48 3.26 -19.00 19.14
C VAL A 48 2.90 -19.94 20.30
N THR A 49 3.18 -19.48 21.52
CA THR A 49 2.89 -20.16 22.78
C THR A 49 2.23 -19.18 23.74
N SER A 50 1.61 -19.68 24.81
CA SER A 50 1.04 -18.81 25.85
C SER A 50 2.07 -17.94 26.56
N GLU A 51 3.36 -18.32 26.52
CA GLU A 51 4.44 -17.63 27.23
C GLU A 51 5.03 -16.47 26.42
N ASN A 52 4.88 -16.48 25.09
CA ASN A 52 5.49 -15.52 24.18
C ASN A 52 4.48 -14.63 23.42
N MET A 53 3.20 -14.62 23.81
CA MET A 53 2.17 -13.80 23.15
C MET A 53 2.51 -12.30 23.09
N GLY A 54 3.22 -11.78 24.10
CA GLY A 54 3.69 -10.39 24.15
C GLY A 54 4.97 -10.12 23.36
N SER A 55 5.63 -11.14 22.82
CA SER A 55 6.79 -10.98 21.94
C SER A 55 6.35 -10.50 20.55
N THR A 56 7.26 -9.84 19.85
CA THR A 56 7.00 -9.26 18.53
C THR A 56 7.81 -9.96 17.44
N VAL A 57 7.25 -9.95 16.23
CA VAL A 57 8.01 -10.12 14.99
C VAL A 57 8.04 -8.79 14.26
N THR A 58 9.20 -8.45 13.71
CA THR A 58 9.38 -7.28 12.87
C THR A 58 9.19 -7.69 11.41
N PHE A 59 8.25 -7.03 10.74
CA PHE A 59 8.13 -7.05 9.29
C PHE A 59 8.87 -5.83 8.74
N ALA A 60 9.75 -6.03 7.77
CA ALA A 60 10.48 -4.95 7.08
C ALA A 60 10.49 -5.23 5.58
N TRP A 61 10.47 -4.17 4.77
CA TRP A 61 10.43 -4.30 3.32
C TRP A 61 11.12 -3.15 2.61
N ASP A 62 11.47 -3.38 1.35
CA ASP A 62 11.83 -2.30 0.44
C ASP A 62 10.56 -1.61 -0.07
N ALA A 63 10.61 -0.28 -0.18
CA ALA A 63 9.48 0.52 -0.60
C ALA A 63 9.05 0.20 -2.05
N ALA A 64 7.75 0.26 -2.29
CA ALA A 64 7.22 0.23 -3.65
C ALA A 64 7.56 1.54 -4.37
N ASP A 65 7.84 1.45 -5.68
CA ASP A 65 8.09 2.62 -6.54
C ASP A 65 6.95 2.80 -7.54
N PHE A 66 6.17 3.86 -7.31
CA PHE A 66 5.08 4.29 -8.20
C PHE A 66 5.54 5.42 -9.16
N GLY A 67 6.82 5.78 -9.14
CA GLY A 67 7.46 6.87 -9.90
C GLY A 67 7.03 8.28 -9.49
N VAL A 68 6.34 8.41 -8.36
CA VAL A 68 5.90 9.70 -7.81
C VAL A 68 6.17 9.77 -6.32
N GLY A 69 6.52 10.95 -5.83
CA GLY A 69 6.74 11.22 -4.40
C GLY A 69 5.44 11.41 -3.62
N THR A 70 4.52 10.45 -3.71
CA THR A 70 3.28 10.44 -2.91
C THR A 70 3.42 9.49 -1.71
N GLN A 71 2.54 9.63 -0.71
CA GLN A 71 2.52 8.71 0.41
C GLN A 71 2.00 7.34 -0.03
N THR A 72 2.81 6.31 0.18
CA THR A 72 2.42 4.91 0.02
C THR A 72 1.86 4.37 1.32
N ASN A 73 0.70 3.72 1.25
CA ASN A 73 0.12 2.95 2.33
C ASN A 73 0.39 1.46 2.11
N TYR A 74 0.87 0.81 3.16
CA TYR A 74 1.21 -0.61 3.17
C TYR A 74 0.26 -1.42 4.05
N SER A 75 0.10 -2.70 3.69
CA SER A 75 -0.54 -3.73 4.51
C SER A 75 0.36 -4.96 4.60
N ILE A 76 0.32 -5.65 5.74
CA ILE A 76 0.85 -7.02 5.86
C ILE A 76 -0.34 -7.96 5.76
N GLU A 77 -0.25 -8.90 4.84
CA GLU A 77 -1.27 -9.91 4.58
C GLU A 77 -0.67 -11.31 4.76
N ALA A 78 -1.48 -12.22 5.27
CA ALA A 78 -1.13 -13.62 5.47
C ALA A 78 -2.06 -14.49 4.64
N ALA A 79 -1.51 -15.51 3.98
CA ALA A 79 -2.23 -16.40 3.08
C ALA A 79 -2.04 -17.88 3.44
N TYR A 80 -3.13 -18.64 3.35
CA TYR A 80 -3.19 -20.08 3.63
C TYR A 80 -4.40 -20.68 2.89
N ASN A 81 -4.23 -21.83 2.23
CA ASN A 81 -5.31 -22.55 1.52
C ASN A 81 -6.17 -21.69 0.56
N SER A 82 -5.57 -20.69 -0.09
CA SER A 82 -6.23 -19.71 -0.98
C SER A 82 -7.00 -18.58 -0.28
N ASP A 83 -7.09 -18.61 1.04
CA ASP A 83 -7.60 -17.50 1.83
C ASP A 83 -6.46 -16.53 2.14
N THR A 84 -6.79 -15.24 2.19
CA THR A 84 -5.85 -14.17 2.55
C THR A 84 -6.52 -13.24 3.54
N VAL A 85 -5.80 -12.85 4.59
CA VAL A 85 -6.27 -11.92 5.61
C VAL A 85 -5.24 -10.83 5.87
N ALA A 86 -5.71 -9.61 6.12
CA ALA A 86 -4.82 -8.53 6.55
C ALA A 86 -4.50 -8.67 8.03
N VAL A 87 -3.21 -8.75 8.35
CA VAL A 87 -2.70 -8.68 9.74
C VAL A 87 -2.69 -7.24 10.21
N VAL A 88 -2.23 -6.32 9.36
CA VAL A 88 -2.21 -4.88 9.64
C VAL A 88 -2.33 -4.09 8.33
N THR A 89 -2.94 -2.91 8.41
CA THR A 89 -3.16 -2.01 7.27
C THR A 89 -2.83 -0.57 7.62
N GLY A 90 -2.54 0.26 6.63
CA GLY A 90 -2.34 1.70 6.81
C GLY A 90 -0.96 2.06 7.36
N VAL A 91 0.03 1.18 7.16
CA VAL A 91 1.41 1.47 7.54
C VAL A 91 2.03 2.41 6.49
N THR A 92 2.61 3.52 6.92
CA THR A 92 3.22 4.52 6.00
C THR A 92 4.76 4.44 5.98
N GLY A 93 5.35 3.71 6.93
CA GLY A 93 6.77 3.35 6.93
C GLY A 93 7.03 2.05 6.18
N THR A 94 8.29 1.62 6.16
CA THR A 94 8.75 0.37 5.53
C THR A 94 9.04 -0.74 6.54
N SER A 95 8.51 -0.60 7.75
CA SER A 95 8.59 -1.62 8.79
C SER A 95 7.44 -1.46 9.79
N THR A 96 7.03 -2.58 10.37
CA THR A 96 6.07 -2.64 11.47
C THR A 96 6.35 -3.84 12.37
N GLU A 97 6.07 -3.71 13.65
CA GLU A 97 6.14 -4.81 14.61
C GLU A 97 4.74 -5.30 14.92
N GLN A 98 4.56 -6.62 14.93
CA GLN A 98 3.31 -7.25 15.31
C GLN A 98 3.56 -8.22 16.46
N THR A 99 2.67 -8.22 17.45
CA THR A 99 2.75 -9.18 18.55
C THR A 99 2.29 -10.57 18.09
N TYR A 100 2.81 -11.60 18.73
CA TYR A 100 2.35 -12.97 18.51
C TYR A 100 0.89 -13.15 18.89
N GLU A 101 0.38 -12.36 19.85
CA GLU A 101 -1.04 -12.29 20.16
C GLU A 101 -1.89 -11.86 18.94
N ILE A 102 -1.51 -10.76 18.27
CA ILE A 102 -2.21 -10.27 17.07
C ILE A 102 -2.17 -11.35 15.98
N LEU A 103 -0.99 -11.88 15.68
CA LEU A 103 -0.83 -12.94 14.70
C LEU A 103 -1.71 -14.13 15.02
N ASN A 104 -1.66 -14.65 16.24
CA ASN A 104 -2.48 -15.78 16.64
C ASN A 104 -3.98 -15.48 16.52
N SER A 105 -4.42 -14.28 16.91
CA SER A 105 -5.82 -13.89 16.84
C SER A 105 -6.38 -13.88 15.41
N VAL A 106 -5.54 -13.50 14.43
CA VAL A 106 -5.93 -13.39 13.02
C VAL A 106 -5.75 -14.73 12.30
N LEU A 107 -4.62 -15.40 12.52
CA LEU A 107 -4.25 -16.60 11.80
C LEU A 107 -5.06 -17.82 12.23
N SER A 108 -5.35 -17.97 13.53
CA SER A 108 -6.07 -19.14 14.05
C SER A 108 -7.60 -19.01 13.98
N LEU A 109 -8.12 -17.79 13.87
CA LEU A 109 -9.56 -17.54 13.74
C LEU A 109 -10.07 -18.16 12.43
N ALA A 110 -11.24 -18.79 12.46
CA ALA A 110 -11.78 -19.47 11.29
C ALA A 110 -12.01 -18.50 10.12
N ALA A 111 -11.82 -18.96 8.89
CA ALA A 111 -12.01 -18.16 7.68
C ALA A 111 -13.44 -17.59 7.57
N GLU A 112 -14.44 -18.37 8.00
CA GLU A 112 -15.84 -17.93 8.06
C GLU A 112 -16.11 -16.80 9.06
N ASP A 113 -15.24 -16.65 10.07
CA ASP A 113 -15.28 -15.58 11.08
C ASP A 113 -14.32 -14.41 10.74
N GLY A 114 -13.69 -14.44 9.56
CA GLY A 114 -12.79 -13.38 9.08
C GLY A 114 -11.31 -13.55 9.48
N GLY A 115 -10.91 -14.73 9.96
CA GLY A 115 -9.51 -15.09 10.16
C GLY A 115 -8.92 -15.89 8.99
N LEU A 116 -7.80 -16.58 9.23
CA LEU A 116 -7.12 -17.41 8.23
C LEU A 116 -7.38 -18.92 8.38
N GLY A 117 -7.86 -19.37 9.54
CA GLY A 117 -8.19 -20.76 9.81
C GLY A 117 -6.99 -21.71 9.88
N VAL A 118 -5.81 -21.20 10.24
CA VAL A 118 -4.60 -22.00 10.41
C VAL A 118 -4.77 -22.96 11.60
N PRO A 119 -4.55 -24.28 11.41
CA PRO A 119 -4.73 -25.25 12.48
C PRO A 119 -3.71 -25.05 13.59
N THR A 120 -4.15 -25.16 14.84
CA THR A 120 -3.27 -25.02 16.01
C THR A 120 -2.54 -26.34 16.31
N GLY A 121 -1.32 -26.23 16.85
CA GLY A 121 -0.53 -27.39 17.29
C GLY A 121 0.12 -28.22 16.17
N THR A 122 -0.04 -27.84 14.91
CA THR A 122 0.63 -28.45 13.76
C THR A 122 1.40 -27.38 12.98
N PRO A 123 2.73 -27.52 12.79
CA PRO A 123 3.50 -26.61 11.95
C PRO A 123 2.89 -26.52 10.55
N THR A 124 2.57 -25.32 10.11
CA THR A 124 1.79 -25.08 8.88
C THR A 124 2.41 -23.94 8.10
N ASP A 125 2.60 -24.14 6.80
CA ASP A 125 3.14 -23.10 5.93
C ASP A 125 2.10 -21.98 5.74
N VAL A 126 2.50 -20.75 6.09
CA VAL A 126 1.75 -19.52 5.90
C VAL A 126 2.62 -18.55 5.11
N ASP A 127 2.06 -18.00 4.03
CA ASP A 127 2.76 -17.01 3.21
C ASP A 127 2.42 -15.60 3.70
N PHE A 128 3.44 -14.79 3.99
CA PHE A 128 3.28 -13.37 4.28
C PHE A 128 3.61 -12.52 3.07
N LEU A 129 2.81 -11.48 2.83
CA LEU A 129 2.98 -10.54 1.72
C LEU A 129 2.84 -9.10 2.22
N VAL A 130 3.50 -8.18 1.52
CA VAL A 130 3.31 -6.74 1.69
C VAL A 130 2.50 -6.22 0.52
N GLY A 131 1.34 -5.63 0.80
CA GLY A 131 0.55 -4.88 -0.18
C GLY A 131 0.92 -3.40 -0.13
N ALA A 132 1.07 -2.75 -1.29
CA ALA A 132 1.32 -1.32 -1.40
C ALA A 132 0.24 -0.63 -2.24
N THR A 133 -0.21 0.54 -1.80
CA THR A 133 -1.24 1.36 -2.47
C THR A 133 -0.90 2.85 -2.37
N ILE A 134 -1.33 3.62 -3.37
CA ILE A 134 -1.30 5.08 -3.35
C ILE A 134 -2.71 5.63 -3.59
N GLY A 135 -3.24 6.38 -2.63
CA GLY A 135 -4.65 6.82 -2.67
C GLY A 135 -5.65 5.65 -2.79
N ASP A 136 -6.89 5.99 -3.18
CA ASP A 136 -8.00 5.01 -3.20
C ASP A 136 -8.34 4.49 -4.61
N THR A 137 -7.71 5.07 -5.64
CA THR A 137 -8.03 4.80 -7.06
C THR A 137 -7.04 3.88 -7.75
N PHE A 138 -5.85 3.66 -7.16
CA PHE A 138 -4.85 2.76 -7.70
C PHE A 138 -5.02 1.34 -7.18
N GLY A 139 -4.64 0.37 -8.02
CA GLY A 139 -4.56 -1.01 -7.61
C GLY A 139 -3.55 -1.21 -6.48
N LYS A 140 -3.74 -2.29 -5.72
CA LYS A 140 -2.76 -2.76 -4.74
C LYS A 140 -1.71 -3.63 -5.46
N TYR A 141 -0.44 -3.38 -5.16
CA TYR A 141 0.69 -4.14 -5.68
C TYR A 141 1.31 -4.93 -4.55
N TYR A 142 1.54 -6.23 -4.78
CA TYR A 142 2.00 -7.15 -3.77
C TYR A 142 3.48 -7.48 -3.95
N SER A 143 4.18 -7.67 -2.84
CA SER A 143 5.47 -8.36 -2.84
C SER A 143 5.32 -9.82 -3.23
N GLU A 144 6.44 -10.46 -3.54
CA GLU A 144 6.53 -11.91 -3.43
C GLU A 144 6.21 -12.38 -2.00
N GLY A 145 5.65 -13.59 -1.89
CA GLY A 145 5.32 -14.20 -0.60
C GLY A 145 6.55 -14.76 0.11
N VAL A 146 6.62 -14.57 1.43
CA VAL A 146 7.60 -15.19 2.30
C VAL A 146 6.92 -16.26 3.15
N THR A 147 7.23 -17.53 2.87
CA THR A 147 6.69 -18.67 3.61
C THR A 147 7.34 -18.81 4.98
N VAL A 148 6.51 -18.95 6.01
CA VAL A 148 6.90 -19.18 7.40
C VAL A 148 6.13 -20.37 7.96
N LYS A 149 6.76 -21.15 8.85
CA LYS A 149 6.15 -22.29 9.54
C LYS A 149 5.58 -21.97 10.91
#